data_AF-A0A2P6W1U9-F1
#
_entry.id   AF-A0A2P6W1U9-F1
#
_cell.length_a   1.000
_cell.length_b   1.000
_cell.length_c   1.000
_cell.angle_alpha   90.00
_cell.angle_beta   90.00
_cell.angle_gamma   90.00
#
_symmetry.space_group_name_H-M   'P 1'
#
loop_
_entity.id
_entity.type
_entity.pdbx_description
1 polymer ?
#
loop_
_entity_poly.entity_id
_entity_poly.type
_entity_poly.pdbx_seq_one_letter_code
_entity_poly.pdbx_strand_id
1 'polypeptide(L)'
;MLISRKILAVIGVIVLAGAGIALAVDKPEYGLEDRGDWANTTEESVGVRSEGFVRNPNSFDINISSLNIAYRLKMNGIELAKGGKEGLNIAAEDNNTVGVQTELDPEKVPEWWVQHMNNDEVSELEVPFSIDLEILGKPISVDGITYTDSVETDLESKMDKAISQVKGTYSWSPTSAEISNTEIEIVDGSAKFGKVTEETTPLLVTFEIRNPNEYPIPTPQFHGELIMNSVEVAKWQANEVAVSKAPGNGAIPPGETREIKLRVDMANERIDDWFVSHASQSEQTSGEINLRLGFDIAEQNFQIPKNGDLSCDFSLQTGILVDDQETASEFEGCEEESLGLGSGDSNESNTINDTDDLLQNKSGDKPNSSDNSSTGNLY
;
A
#
# COMPACT_ATOMS: atom_id res chain seq x y z
N MET A 1 5.37 1.66 -25.18
CA MET A 1 5.19 2.60 -26.30
C MET A 1 5.58 3.95 -25.76
N LEU A 2 6.76 4.47 -26.12
CA LEU A 2 7.36 5.66 -25.52
C LEU A 2 6.51 6.91 -25.79
N ILE A 3 5.87 7.46 -24.76
CA ILE A 3 5.44 8.86 -24.74
C ILE A 3 5.83 9.44 -23.37
N SER A 4 7.11 9.71 -23.16
CA SER A 4 7.52 10.67 -22.13
C SER A 4 6.98 12.05 -22.54
N ARG A 5 5.93 12.50 -21.86
CA ARG A 5 5.37 13.83 -22.05
C ARG A 5 6.28 14.83 -21.34
N LYS A 6 7.32 15.27 -22.04
CA LYS A 6 8.09 16.46 -21.68
C LYS A 6 7.12 17.63 -21.55
N ILE A 7 6.92 18.15 -20.34
CA ILE A 7 6.21 19.42 -20.16
C ILE A 7 7.14 20.51 -20.72
N LEU A 8 6.71 21.16 -21.80
CA LEU A 8 7.50 22.20 -22.48
C LEU A 8 7.50 23.51 -21.67
N ALA A 9 8.72 24.05 -21.48
CA ALA A 9 9.00 25.31 -20.81
C ALA A 9 8.49 26.55 -21.56
N VAL A 10 8.18 27.61 -20.80
CA VAL A 10 7.72 28.92 -21.27
C VAL A 10 8.91 29.78 -21.73
N ILE A 11 8.86 30.32 -22.94
CA ILE A 11 9.86 31.26 -23.49
C ILE A 11 9.50 32.69 -23.09
N GLY A 12 10.41 33.41 -22.43
CA GLY A 12 10.28 34.85 -22.17
C GLY A 12 11.60 35.58 -22.41
N VAL A 13 11.53 36.82 -22.93
CA VAL A 13 12.71 37.64 -23.26
C VAL A 13 12.90 38.74 -22.20
N ILE A 14 14.14 38.92 -21.71
CA ILE A 14 14.52 40.05 -20.85
C ILE A 14 15.42 40.99 -21.65
N VAL A 15 15.03 42.27 -21.76
CA VAL A 15 15.85 43.30 -22.40
C VAL A 15 16.64 44.06 -21.33
N LEU A 16 17.97 43.91 -21.33
CA LEU A 16 18.86 44.68 -20.46
C LEU A 16 19.45 45.86 -21.24
N ALA A 17 19.16 47.08 -20.79
CA ALA A 17 19.72 48.31 -21.37
C ALA A 17 20.93 48.79 -20.55
N GLY A 18 22.12 48.75 -21.15
CA GLY A 18 23.35 49.30 -20.57
C GLY A 18 24.33 49.80 -21.63
N ALA A 19 24.87 51.01 -21.44
CA ALA A 19 25.94 51.64 -22.23
C ALA A 19 25.82 51.54 -23.77
N GLY A 20 24.60 51.60 -24.31
CA GLY A 20 24.35 51.66 -25.77
C GLY A 20 24.22 50.31 -26.48
N ILE A 21 24.30 49.19 -25.77
CA ILE A 21 24.01 47.86 -26.31
C ILE A 21 22.78 47.32 -25.59
N ALA A 22 21.70 47.06 -26.33
CA ALA A 22 20.59 46.26 -25.83
C ALA A 22 20.98 44.79 -26.01
N LEU A 23 21.39 44.13 -24.93
CA LEU A 23 21.47 42.67 -24.92
C LEU A 23 20.07 42.15 -24.60
N ALA A 24 19.45 41.53 -25.59
CA ALA A 24 18.32 40.65 -25.34
C ALA A 24 18.89 39.37 -24.72
N VAL A 25 18.51 39.10 -23.47
CA VAL A 25 18.82 37.87 -22.77
C VAL A 25 17.53 37.07 -22.74
N ASP A 26 17.54 35.91 -23.38
CA ASP A 26 16.41 35.00 -23.30
C ASP A 26 16.41 34.35 -21.91
N LYS A 27 15.23 34.20 -21.30
CA LYS A 27 15.10 33.50 -20.02
C LYS A 27 15.54 32.04 -20.19
N PRO A 28 16.19 31.45 -19.18
CA PRO A 28 16.44 30.01 -19.16
C PRO A 28 15.13 29.23 -19.35
N GLU A 29 15.19 28.16 -20.14
CA GLU A 29 14.13 27.15 -20.19
C GLU A 29 14.29 26.21 -19.00
N TYR A 30 13.19 25.73 -18.43
CA TYR A 30 13.23 24.79 -17.32
C TYR A 30 11.96 23.96 -17.28
N GLY A 31 12.04 22.81 -16.64
CA GLY A 31 10.89 21.93 -16.47
C GLY A 31 11.23 20.75 -15.58
N LEU A 32 10.23 19.90 -15.37
CA LEU A 32 10.42 18.57 -14.81
C LEU A 32 10.81 17.62 -15.94
N GLU A 33 11.96 16.97 -15.79
CA GLU A 33 12.38 15.84 -16.62
C GLU A 33 11.72 14.56 -16.10
N ASP A 34 11.71 14.41 -14.77
CA ASP A 34 11.09 13.33 -14.02
C ASP A 34 10.39 13.89 -12.78
N ARG A 35 9.12 13.52 -12.57
CA ARG A 35 8.30 14.00 -11.46
C ARG A 35 8.68 13.36 -10.13
N GLY A 36 9.40 12.25 -10.12
CA GLY A 36 9.85 11.60 -8.91
C GLY A 36 9.78 10.09 -9.00
N ASP A 37 10.83 9.42 -8.54
CA ASP A 37 10.82 8.01 -8.18
C ASP A 37 10.98 7.86 -6.66
N TRP A 38 10.36 6.84 -6.08
CA TRP A 38 10.66 6.43 -4.71
C TRP A 38 12.13 6.02 -4.61
N ALA A 39 12.85 6.60 -3.66
CA ALA A 39 14.28 6.43 -3.50
C ALA A 39 14.68 6.43 -2.03
N ASN A 40 15.82 5.81 -1.70
CA ASN A 40 16.37 5.79 -0.35
C ASN A 40 15.35 5.34 0.71
N THR A 41 14.57 4.31 0.38
CA THR A 41 13.53 3.76 1.24
C THR A 41 14.16 2.91 2.34
N THR A 42 14.14 3.41 3.58
CA THR A 42 14.33 2.60 4.79
C THR A 42 12.96 2.28 5.39
N GLU A 43 12.92 1.47 6.46
CA GLU A 43 11.68 1.22 7.21
C GLU A 43 11.08 2.50 7.83
N GLU A 44 11.88 3.56 8.03
CA GLU A 44 11.47 4.79 8.73
C GLU A 44 11.44 6.04 7.82
N SER A 45 11.92 5.94 6.58
CA SER A 45 12.03 7.10 5.70
C SER A 45 11.90 6.69 4.23
N VAL A 46 11.00 7.37 3.54
CA VAL A 46 10.83 7.24 2.09
C VAL A 46 11.26 8.55 1.44
N GLY A 47 12.31 8.48 0.63
CA GLY A 47 12.71 9.59 -0.21
C GLY A 47 11.96 9.57 -1.53
N VAL A 48 11.82 10.74 -2.13
CA VAL A 48 11.43 10.92 -3.53
C VAL A 48 12.59 11.62 -4.23
N ARG A 49 13.06 11.01 -5.31
CA ARG A 49 14.07 11.59 -6.19
C ARG A 49 13.41 12.08 -7.46
N SER A 50 13.32 13.38 -7.65
CA SER A 50 12.84 14.00 -8.89
C SER A 50 13.98 14.63 -9.67
N GLU A 51 13.79 14.80 -10.98
CA GLU A 51 14.79 15.42 -11.85
C GLU A 51 14.15 16.60 -12.59
N GLY A 52 14.69 17.79 -12.36
CA GLY A 52 14.37 18.99 -13.15
C GLY A 52 15.47 19.26 -14.17
N PHE A 53 15.16 19.95 -15.25
CA PHE A 53 16.17 20.49 -16.16
C PHE A 53 16.14 22.00 -16.19
N VAL A 54 17.30 22.61 -16.41
CA VAL A 54 17.43 24.03 -16.76
C VAL A 54 18.38 24.16 -17.95
N ARG A 55 17.95 24.88 -18.98
CA ARG A 55 18.72 25.14 -20.20
C ARG A 55 18.91 26.63 -20.38
N ASN A 56 20.15 27.02 -20.63
CA ASN A 56 20.47 28.38 -21.02
C ASN A 56 20.42 28.50 -22.56
N PRO A 57 19.41 29.17 -23.14
CA PRO A 57 19.34 29.34 -24.60
C PRO A 57 20.33 30.38 -25.15
N ASN A 58 21.06 31.09 -24.28
CA ASN A 58 21.99 32.14 -24.67
C ASN A 58 23.38 31.55 -24.96
N SER A 59 24.06 32.09 -25.98
CA SER A 59 25.41 31.65 -26.41
C SER A 59 26.55 32.14 -25.49
N PHE A 60 26.23 32.51 -24.24
CA PHE A 60 27.18 33.01 -23.25
C PHE A 60 26.76 32.52 -21.85
N ASP A 61 27.76 32.38 -20.97
CA ASP A 61 27.52 31.91 -19.60
C ASP A 61 26.65 32.91 -18.86
N ILE A 62 25.59 32.41 -18.24
CA ILE A 62 24.84 33.18 -17.26
C ILE A 62 25.33 32.75 -15.90
N ASN A 63 26.00 33.67 -15.19
CA ASN A 63 26.36 33.44 -13.81
C ASN A 63 25.09 33.54 -12.95
N ILE A 64 24.64 32.38 -12.49
CA ILE A 64 23.50 32.24 -11.58
C ILE A 64 24.07 32.18 -10.17
N SER A 65 23.92 33.27 -9.43
CA SER A 65 24.44 33.38 -8.06
C SER A 65 23.65 32.55 -7.06
N SER A 66 22.37 32.28 -7.37
CA SER A 66 21.51 31.37 -6.63
C SER A 66 20.52 30.68 -7.57
N LEU A 67 20.44 29.35 -7.47
CA LEU A 67 19.35 28.54 -8.00
C LEU A 67 18.75 27.83 -6.79
N ASN A 68 17.48 28.13 -6.50
CA ASN A 68 16.68 27.39 -5.54
C ASN A 68 15.62 26.61 -6.31
N ILE A 69 15.71 25.30 -6.25
CA ILE A 69 14.66 24.41 -6.75
C ILE A 69 13.82 23.97 -5.57
N ALA A 70 12.52 24.25 -5.60
CA ALA A 70 11.59 23.73 -4.60
C ALA A 70 10.66 22.70 -5.25
N TYR A 71 10.56 21.54 -4.62
CA TYR A 71 9.67 20.45 -4.96
C TYR A 71 8.76 20.15 -3.77
N ARG A 72 7.48 19.93 -4.01
CA ARG A 72 6.55 19.41 -3.00
C ARG A 72 5.69 18.31 -3.64
N LEU A 73 5.31 17.33 -2.84
CA LEU A 73 4.30 16.33 -3.16
C LEU A 73 3.07 16.64 -2.31
N LYS A 74 1.93 16.86 -2.95
CA LYS A 74 0.67 17.07 -2.26
C LYS A 74 -0.39 16.10 -2.74
N MET A 75 -1.22 15.61 -1.82
CA MET A 75 -2.40 14.83 -2.15
C MET A 75 -3.59 15.37 -1.37
N ASN A 76 -4.67 15.72 -2.06
CA ASN A 76 -5.83 16.43 -1.48
C ASN A 76 -5.42 17.70 -0.70
N GLY A 77 -4.41 18.42 -1.20
CA GLY A 77 -3.87 19.64 -0.59
C GLY A 77 -2.96 19.44 0.63
N ILE A 78 -2.77 18.20 1.11
CA ILE A 78 -1.86 17.86 2.21
C ILE A 78 -0.45 17.71 1.66
N GLU A 79 0.51 18.48 2.17
CA GLU A 79 1.93 18.40 1.76
C GLU A 79 2.61 17.21 2.42
N LEU A 80 2.77 16.13 1.67
CA LEU A 80 3.35 14.85 2.10
C LEU A 80 4.87 14.82 2.00
N ALA A 81 5.44 15.52 1.02
CA ALA A 81 6.89 15.65 0.90
C ALA A 81 7.27 17.06 0.49
N LYS A 82 8.43 17.51 0.94
CA LYS A 82 9.03 18.77 0.51
C LYS A 82 10.54 18.66 0.48
N GLY A 83 11.15 19.36 -0.45
CA GLY A 83 12.59 19.48 -0.49
C GLY A 83 13.03 20.40 -1.59
N GLY A 84 14.34 20.47 -1.77
CA GLY A 84 14.92 21.39 -2.71
C GLY A 84 16.42 21.29 -2.82
N LYS A 85 16.97 22.13 -3.68
CA LYS A 85 18.42 22.20 -3.90
C LYS A 85 18.85 23.64 -4.08
N GLU A 86 19.95 23.99 -3.41
CA GLU A 86 20.60 25.28 -3.51
C GLU A 86 21.93 25.17 -4.27
N GLY A 87 22.30 26.25 -4.97
CA GLY A 87 23.68 26.50 -5.41
C GLY A 87 24.14 25.66 -6.60
N LEU A 88 23.59 25.96 -7.78
CA LEU A 88 23.97 25.33 -9.05
C LEU A 88 24.51 26.37 -10.02
N ASN A 89 25.68 26.09 -10.59
CA ASN A 89 26.25 26.89 -11.67
C ASN A 89 25.78 26.31 -13.01
N ILE A 90 25.15 27.13 -13.85
CA ILE A 90 24.67 26.74 -15.18
C ILE A 90 25.61 27.33 -16.25
N ALA A 91 26.26 26.48 -17.03
CA ALA A 91 27.13 26.88 -18.13
C ALA A 91 26.33 27.26 -19.41
N ALA A 92 26.97 27.96 -20.34
CA ALA A 92 26.41 28.30 -21.66
C ALA A 92 26.04 27.05 -22.46
N GLU A 93 24.89 27.11 -23.15
CA GLU A 93 24.39 26.08 -24.07
C GLU A 93 24.32 24.66 -23.46
N ASP A 94 24.31 24.56 -22.13
CA ASP A 94 24.42 23.28 -21.43
C ASP A 94 23.06 22.80 -20.92
N ASN A 95 22.82 21.49 -21.03
CA ASN A 95 21.60 20.85 -20.55
C ASN A 95 21.83 20.37 -19.13
N ASN A 96 21.51 21.21 -18.15
CA ASN A 96 21.74 20.89 -16.75
C ASN A 96 20.51 20.17 -16.18
N THR A 97 20.60 18.84 -16.06
CA THR A 97 19.66 18.05 -15.28
C THR A 97 20.08 18.09 -13.80
N VAL A 98 19.11 18.37 -12.94
CA VAL A 98 19.29 18.57 -11.51
C VAL A 98 18.38 17.62 -10.76
N GLY A 99 18.99 16.65 -10.10
CA GLY A 99 18.29 15.81 -9.13
C GLY A 99 17.97 16.58 -7.85
N VAL A 100 16.72 16.52 -7.42
CA VAL A 100 16.20 17.00 -6.13
C VAL A 100 15.84 15.77 -5.30
N GLN A 101 16.31 15.74 -4.07
CA GLN A 101 15.86 14.76 -3.08
C GLN A 101 14.90 15.44 -2.13
N THR A 102 13.77 14.77 -1.91
CA THR A 102 12.76 15.18 -0.95
C THR A 102 12.44 13.99 -0.05
N GLU A 103 12.05 14.26 1.18
CA GLU A 103 11.68 13.22 2.14
C GLU A 103 10.17 13.31 2.37
N LEU A 104 9.53 12.15 2.36
CA LEU A 104 8.15 11.99 2.83
C LEU A 104 8.10 12.28 4.34
N ASP A 105 7.06 12.97 4.78
CA ASP A 105 6.73 13.22 6.18
C ASP A 105 5.64 12.22 6.62
N PRO A 106 5.99 11.12 7.32
CA PRO A 106 5.02 10.10 7.71
C PRO A 106 3.91 10.65 8.62
N GLU A 107 4.20 11.69 9.40
CA GLU A 107 3.22 12.33 10.29
C GLU A 107 2.07 13.00 9.51
N LYS A 108 2.24 13.23 8.21
CA LYS A 108 1.23 13.80 7.31
C LYS A 108 0.36 12.76 6.63
N VAL A 109 0.74 11.49 6.66
CA VAL A 109 -0.01 10.41 6.02
C VAL A 109 -1.40 10.22 6.65
N PRO A 110 -1.58 10.20 8.00
CA PRO A 110 -2.91 10.06 8.58
C PRO A 110 -3.86 11.22 8.20
N GLU A 111 -3.34 12.44 8.10
CA GLU A 111 -4.13 13.62 7.68
C GLU A 111 -4.60 13.48 6.22
N TRP A 112 -3.72 13.02 5.33
CA TRP A 112 -4.07 12.70 3.94
C TRP A 112 -5.08 11.55 3.84
N TRP A 113 -4.87 10.47 4.59
CA TRP A 113 -5.74 9.29 4.60
C TRP A 113 -7.20 9.67 4.90
N VAL A 114 -7.42 10.55 5.88
CA VAL A 114 -8.76 11.06 6.20
C VAL A 114 -9.40 11.75 4.99
N GLN A 115 -8.65 12.58 4.26
CA GLN A 115 -9.18 13.26 3.07
C GLN A 115 -9.48 12.28 1.96
N HIS A 116 -8.56 11.35 1.70
CA HIS A 116 -8.70 10.32 0.68
C HIS A 116 -9.94 9.45 0.91
N MET A 117 -10.10 8.87 2.11
CA MET A 117 -11.23 8.00 2.43
C MET A 117 -12.57 8.75 2.44
N ASN A 118 -12.60 10.01 2.87
CA ASN A 118 -13.83 10.81 2.85
C ASN A 118 -14.17 11.37 1.46
N ASN A 119 -13.23 11.32 0.50
CA ASN A 119 -13.43 11.67 -0.90
C ASN A 119 -13.62 10.42 -1.77
N ASP A 120 -14.35 9.42 -1.27
CA ASP A 120 -14.64 8.17 -1.97
C ASP A 120 -13.37 7.48 -2.52
N GLU A 121 -12.30 7.45 -1.72
CA GLU A 121 -11.01 6.87 -2.09
C GLU A 121 -10.35 7.55 -3.30
N VAL A 122 -10.55 8.86 -3.46
CA VAL A 122 -9.91 9.66 -4.50
C VAL A 122 -8.98 10.71 -3.90
N SER A 123 -7.79 10.83 -4.48
CA SER A 123 -6.80 11.84 -4.13
C SER A 123 -6.38 12.67 -5.33
N GLU A 124 -6.56 13.98 -5.25
CA GLU A 124 -5.94 14.93 -6.20
C GLU A 124 -4.46 15.06 -5.89
N LEU A 125 -3.61 14.54 -6.78
CA LEU A 125 -2.16 14.67 -6.72
C LEU A 125 -1.73 16.01 -7.30
N GLU A 126 -0.91 16.77 -6.57
CA GLU A 126 -0.23 17.95 -7.08
C GLU A 126 1.27 17.89 -6.77
N VAL A 127 2.09 18.09 -7.80
CA VAL A 127 3.55 18.19 -7.69
C VAL A 127 3.99 19.57 -8.19
N PRO A 128 3.90 20.60 -7.33
CA PRO A 128 4.41 21.93 -7.66
C PRO A 128 5.94 21.94 -7.65
N PHE A 129 6.49 22.46 -8.74
CA PHE A 129 7.90 22.66 -8.98
C PHE A 129 8.17 24.13 -9.29
N SER A 130 9.12 24.73 -8.59
CA SER A 130 9.50 26.13 -8.81
C SER A 130 11.00 26.31 -8.79
N ILE A 131 11.45 27.27 -9.59
CA ILE A 131 12.84 27.64 -9.74
C ILE A 131 12.96 29.14 -9.49
N ASP A 132 13.73 29.50 -8.47
CA ASP A 132 14.14 30.88 -8.22
C ASP A 132 15.60 31.06 -8.66
N LEU A 133 15.83 32.09 -9.48
CA LEU A 133 17.13 32.38 -10.07
C LEU A 133 17.57 33.80 -9.73
N GLU A 134 18.86 34.01 -9.51
CA GLU A 134 19.45 35.34 -9.50
C GLU A 134 20.49 35.47 -10.62
N ILE A 135 20.25 36.41 -11.55
CA ILE A 135 21.14 36.68 -12.68
C ILE A 135 21.69 38.10 -12.53
N LEU A 136 23.03 38.22 -12.44
CA LEU A 136 23.73 39.51 -12.32
C LEU A 136 23.21 40.39 -11.15
N GLY A 137 22.89 39.77 -10.01
CA GLY A 137 22.37 40.46 -8.83
C GLY A 137 20.90 40.90 -8.94
N LYS A 138 20.17 40.41 -9.95
CA LYS A 138 18.73 40.63 -10.09
C LYS A 138 17.96 39.31 -9.92
N PRO A 139 16.99 39.26 -8.99
CA PRO A 139 16.12 38.10 -8.87
C PRO A 139 15.24 38.00 -10.11
N ILE A 140 15.15 36.79 -10.65
CA ILE A 140 14.24 36.41 -11.72
C ILE A 140 13.39 35.28 -11.15
N SER A 141 12.14 35.61 -10.86
CA SER A 141 11.12 34.58 -10.61
C SER A 141 10.72 33.99 -11.94
N VAL A 142 10.77 32.66 -12.02
CA VAL A 142 10.22 31.90 -13.12
C VAL A 142 8.94 31.22 -12.66
N ASP A 143 7.92 31.21 -13.51
CA ASP A 143 6.59 30.74 -13.12
C ASP A 143 6.67 29.26 -12.71
N GLY A 144 6.10 28.91 -11.56
CA GLY A 144 6.06 27.51 -11.12
C GLY A 144 5.29 26.63 -12.12
N ILE A 145 5.74 25.39 -12.28
CA ILE A 145 5.01 24.36 -13.02
C ILE A 145 4.39 23.44 -11.97
N THR A 146 3.12 23.11 -12.11
CA THR A 146 2.47 22.12 -11.25
C THR A 146 2.01 20.97 -12.13
N TYR A 147 2.51 19.77 -11.86
CA TYR A 147 1.90 18.54 -12.37
C TYR A 147 0.71 18.18 -11.50
N THR A 148 -0.38 17.72 -12.11
CA THR A 148 -1.60 17.32 -11.41
C THR A 148 -2.08 15.99 -11.94
N ASP A 149 -2.56 15.11 -11.06
CA ASP A 149 -3.17 13.83 -11.43
C ASP A 149 -4.28 13.43 -10.44
N SER A 150 -4.96 12.32 -10.72
CA SER A 150 -5.90 11.69 -9.79
C SER A 150 -5.42 10.29 -9.44
N VAL A 151 -5.43 9.96 -8.15
CA VAL A 151 -5.10 8.63 -7.63
C VAL A 151 -6.34 8.07 -6.94
N GLU A 152 -6.80 6.90 -7.37
CA GLU A 152 -8.06 6.29 -6.91
C GLU A 152 -7.80 4.90 -6.32
N THR A 153 -8.38 4.56 -5.17
CA THR A 153 -8.33 3.18 -4.65
C THR A 153 -9.74 2.61 -4.52
N ASP A 154 -9.83 1.31 -4.29
CA ASP A 154 -11.11 0.60 -4.19
C ASP A 154 -11.11 -0.43 -3.05
N LEU A 155 -10.61 -0.01 -1.87
CA LEU A 155 -10.51 -0.81 -0.65
C LEU A 155 -11.89 -1.14 -0.08
N GLU A 156 -12.87 -0.22 -0.12
CA GLU A 156 -14.24 -0.48 0.36
C GLU A 156 -14.83 -1.70 -0.35
N SER A 157 -14.69 -1.76 -1.67
CA SER A 157 -15.14 -2.87 -2.50
C SER A 157 -14.42 -4.18 -2.17
N LYS A 158 -13.13 -4.13 -1.81
CA LYS A 158 -12.41 -5.34 -1.36
C LYS A 158 -12.95 -5.83 -0.02
N MET A 159 -13.20 -4.92 0.91
CA MET A 159 -13.81 -5.23 2.20
C MET A 159 -15.23 -5.80 2.01
N ASP A 160 -16.07 -5.16 1.20
CA ASP A 160 -17.43 -5.63 0.89
C ASP A 160 -17.41 -7.03 0.27
N LYS A 161 -16.53 -7.25 -0.71
CA LYS A 161 -16.39 -8.53 -1.38
C LYS A 161 -15.89 -9.63 -0.44
N ALA A 162 -14.91 -9.36 0.42
CA ALA A 162 -14.43 -10.29 1.44
C ALA A 162 -15.56 -10.69 2.40
N ILE A 163 -16.32 -9.70 2.89
CA ILE A 163 -17.43 -9.91 3.83
C ILE A 163 -18.57 -10.69 3.16
N SER A 164 -18.84 -10.48 1.88
CA SER A 164 -19.85 -11.25 1.15
C SER A 164 -19.49 -12.74 1.00
N GLN A 165 -18.21 -13.13 1.13
CA GLN A 165 -17.78 -14.52 0.98
C GLN A 165 -18.22 -15.43 2.14
N VAL A 166 -18.60 -14.88 3.30
CA VAL A 166 -19.16 -15.70 4.40
C VAL A 166 -20.61 -16.13 4.16
N LYS A 167 -21.20 -15.79 3.01
CA LYS A 167 -22.52 -16.24 2.62
C LYS A 167 -22.57 -17.77 2.52
N GLY A 168 -23.54 -18.37 3.19
CA GLY A 168 -23.70 -19.82 3.15
C GLY A 168 -24.57 -20.36 4.27
N THR A 169 -24.80 -21.67 4.21
CA THR A 169 -25.48 -22.41 5.26
C THR A 169 -24.46 -23.25 6.01
N TYR A 170 -24.42 -23.09 7.33
CA TYR A 170 -23.46 -23.73 8.21
C TYR A 170 -24.21 -24.56 9.24
N SER A 171 -23.93 -25.86 9.25
CA SER A 171 -24.59 -26.80 10.17
C SER A 171 -23.57 -27.45 11.10
N TRP A 172 -23.85 -27.52 12.39
CA TRP A 172 -23.05 -28.26 13.37
C TRP A 172 -23.87 -29.38 13.99
N SER A 173 -23.25 -30.55 14.09
CA SER A 173 -23.75 -31.65 14.88
C SER A 173 -23.00 -31.63 16.21
N PRO A 174 -23.65 -31.24 17.32
CA PRO A 174 -23.00 -31.27 18.62
C PRO A 174 -22.64 -32.73 18.98
N THR A 175 -21.53 -32.91 19.68
CA THR A 175 -21.04 -34.25 20.09
C THR A 175 -21.96 -34.92 21.12
N SER A 176 -22.87 -34.16 21.74
CA SER A 176 -23.86 -34.64 22.72
C SER A 176 -25.23 -34.88 22.07
N ALA A 177 -25.84 -36.04 22.34
CA ALA A 177 -27.08 -36.52 21.73
C ALA A 177 -28.36 -35.74 22.12
N GLU A 178 -28.26 -34.70 22.96
CA GLU A 178 -29.40 -33.95 23.49
C GLU A 178 -29.71 -32.63 22.75
N ILE A 179 -28.85 -32.20 21.82
CA ILE A 179 -29.05 -30.97 21.03
C ILE A 179 -29.24 -31.38 19.57
N SER A 180 -30.30 -30.88 18.93
CA SER A 180 -30.51 -31.04 17.48
C SER A 180 -29.35 -30.42 16.69
N ASN A 181 -29.17 -30.81 15.43
CA ASN A 181 -28.24 -30.11 14.55
C ASN A 181 -28.59 -28.61 14.53
N THR A 182 -27.62 -27.75 14.89
CA THR A 182 -27.77 -26.29 14.81
C THR A 182 -27.40 -25.89 13.39
N GLU A 183 -28.26 -25.12 12.73
CA GLU A 183 -27.99 -24.55 11.41
C GLU A 183 -28.08 -23.01 11.45
N ILE A 184 -27.14 -22.34 10.80
CA ILE A 184 -27.11 -20.88 10.65
C ILE A 184 -26.97 -20.59 9.17
N GLU A 185 -27.86 -19.75 8.63
CA GLU A 185 -27.81 -19.31 7.24
C GLU A 185 -27.42 -17.83 7.20
N ILE A 186 -26.24 -17.54 6.64
CA ILE A 186 -25.85 -16.17 6.29
C ILE A 186 -26.36 -15.93 4.87
N VAL A 187 -27.42 -15.13 4.77
CA VAL A 187 -28.10 -14.80 3.51
C VAL A 187 -27.26 -13.83 2.70
N ASP A 188 -26.70 -12.83 3.37
CA ASP A 188 -25.87 -11.80 2.77
C ASP A 188 -24.92 -11.15 3.77
N GLY A 189 -23.84 -10.59 3.27
CA GLY A 189 -22.84 -9.83 4.02
C GLY A 189 -22.36 -8.65 3.19
N SER A 190 -22.29 -7.47 3.79
CA SER A 190 -21.80 -6.26 3.13
C SER A 190 -21.01 -5.39 4.09
N ALA A 191 -20.13 -4.55 3.56
CA ALA A 191 -19.32 -3.63 4.34
C ALA A 191 -19.10 -2.30 3.62
N LYS A 192 -19.08 -1.21 4.41
CA LYS A 192 -18.82 0.14 3.92
C LYS A 192 -18.03 0.95 4.93
N PHE A 193 -17.18 1.85 4.47
CA PHE A 193 -16.57 2.81 5.37
C PHE A 193 -17.60 3.85 5.83
N GLY A 194 -17.53 4.19 7.11
CA GLY A 194 -18.24 5.34 7.66
C GLY A 194 -17.39 6.61 7.53
N LYS A 195 -17.81 7.66 8.23
CA LYS A 195 -17.05 8.90 8.29
C LYS A 195 -15.70 8.69 8.99
N VAL A 196 -14.62 8.91 8.26
CA VAL A 196 -13.24 8.77 8.75
C VAL A 196 -12.82 10.03 9.52
N THR A 197 -12.11 9.84 10.62
CA THR A 197 -11.49 10.88 11.46
C THR A 197 -9.99 10.67 11.53
N GLU A 198 -9.22 11.63 12.07
CA GLU A 198 -7.78 11.47 12.25
C GLU A 198 -7.40 10.20 13.03
N GLU A 199 -8.20 9.85 14.04
CA GLU A 199 -7.93 8.69 14.90
C GLU A 199 -8.45 7.37 14.32
N THR A 200 -9.57 7.40 13.58
CA THR A 200 -10.30 6.17 13.25
C THR A 200 -10.89 6.13 11.84
N THR A 201 -10.77 4.98 11.19
CA THR A 201 -11.47 4.60 9.96
C THR A 201 -12.54 3.57 10.30
N PRO A 202 -13.82 3.95 10.43
CA PRO A 202 -14.85 3.00 10.80
C PRO A 202 -15.33 2.16 9.62
N LEU A 203 -15.42 0.85 9.81
CA LEU A 203 -16.06 -0.09 8.90
C LEU A 203 -17.45 -0.48 9.44
N LEU A 204 -18.49 -0.23 8.66
CA LEU A 204 -19.87 -0.58 8.94
C LEU A 204 -20.19 -1.89 8.23
N VAL A 205 -20.29 -2.97 9.00
CA VAL A 205 -20.55 -4.32 8.49
C VAL A 205 -22.00 -4.70 8.75
N THR A 206 -22.67 -5.24 7.73
CA THR A 206 -24.06 -5.70 7.83
C THR A 206 -24.15 -7.16 7.40
N PHE A 207 -24.74 -8.00 8.26
CA PHE A 207 -25.06 -9.39 7.94
C PHE A 207 -26.57 -9.59 7.97
N GLU A 208 -27.12 -10.26 6.95
CA GLU A 208 -28.47 -10.79 6.97
C GLU A 208 -28.40 -12.27 7.37
N ILE A 209 -28.87 -12.59 8.58
CA ILE A 209 -28.74 -13.93 9.16
C ILE A 209 -30.12 -14.53 9.41
N ARG A 210 -30.36 -15.70 8.84
CA ARG A 210 -31.57 -16.49 9.04
C ARG A 210 -31.34 -17.61 10.05
N ASN A 211 -32.29 -17.75 10.97
CA ASN A 211 -32.32 -18.82 11.96
C ASN A 211 -33.33 -19.91 11.54
N PRO A 212 -32.89 -20.99 10.89
CA PRO A 212 -33.76 -22.13 10.55
C PRO A 212 -34.13 -23.02 11.75
N ASN A 213 -33.54 -22.81 12.94
CA ASN A 213 -33.77 -23.65 14.11
C ASN A 213 -35.10 -23.34 14.81
N GLU A 214 -35.59 -24.27 15.63
CA GLU A 214 -36.81 -24.12 16.44
C GLU A 214 -36.58 -23.32 17.75
N TYR A 215 -35.35 -22.87 18.00
CA TYR A 215 -34.94 -22.08 19.17
C TYR A 215 -34.18 -20.81 18.73
N PRO A 216 -34.21 -19.73 19.54
CA PRO A 216 -33.49 -18.50 19.21
C PRO A 216 -31.97 -18.72 19.22
N ILE A 217 -31.26 -18.08 18.29
CA ILE A 217 -29.79 -18.04 18.26
C ILE A 217 -29.31 -16.62 18.64
N PRO A 218 -28.20 -16.45 19.37
CA PRO A 218 -27.68 -15.13 19.71
C PRO A 218 -27.15 -14.42 18.45
N THR A 219 -27.00 -13.10 18.53
CA THR A 219 -26.23 -12.32 17.55
C THR A 219 -24.76 -12.75 17.54
N PRO A 220 -24.11 -12.78 16.37
CA PRO A 220 -22.70 -13.14 16.30
C PRO A 220 -21.78 -12.08 16.92
N GLN A 221 -20.63 -12.55 17.39
CA GLN A 221 -19.44 -11.74 17.59
C GLN A 221 -18.62 -11.77 16.30
N PHE A 222 -18.12 -10.63 15.84
CA PHE A 222 -17.34 -10.51 14.62
C PHE A 222 -15.89 -10.20 14.93
N HIS A 223 -15.02 -11.14 14.58
CA HIS A 223 -13.58 -11.05 14.75
C HIS A 223 -12.95 -10.88 13.38
N GLY A 224 -11.85 -10.14 13.34
CA GLY A 224 -11.02 -10.10 12.14
C GLY A 224 -9.82 -9.20 12.27
N GLU A 225 -9.05 -9.17 11.21
CA GLU A 225 -7.86 -8.33 11.04
C GLU A 225 -7.68 -7.99 9.57
N LEU A 226 -7.03 -6.85 9.32
CA LEU A 226 -6.61 -6.38 8.01
C LEU A 226 -5.11 -6.16 8.07
N ILE A 227 -4.40 -6.86 7.20
CA ILE A 227 -2.96 -6.77 7.04
C ILE A 227 -2.69 -6.22 5.64
N MET A 228 -1.83 -5.21 5.54
CA MET A 228 -1.40 -4.66 4.25
C MET A 228 0.12 -4.56 4.25
N ASN A 229 0.79 -5.25 3.32
CA ASN A 229 2.26 -5.32 3.24
C ASN A 229 2.92 -5.78 4.55
N SER A 230 2.36 -6.79 5.21
CA SER A 230 2.77 -7.26 6.55
C SER A 230 2.57 -6.27 7.70
N VAL A 231 1.89 -5.14 7.47
CA VAL A 231 1.47 -4.21 8.52
C VAL A 231 0.05 -4.57 8.96
N GLU A 232 -0.13 -5.02 10.21
CA GLU A 232 -1.46 -5.16 10.83
C GLU A 232 -2.03 -3.74 11.04
N VAL A 233 -2.83 -3.28 10.07
CA VAL A 233 -3.44 -1.93 10.11
C VAL A 233 -4.71 -1.90 10.93
N ALA A 234 -5.38 -3.05 11.08
CA ALA A 234 -6.53 -3.18 11.93
C ALA A 234 -6.65 -4.59 12.50
N LYS A 235 -7.09 -4.67 13.75
CA LYS A 235 -7.54 -5.89 14.40
C LYS A 235 -8.78 -5.56 15.21
N TRP A 236 -9.82 -6.38 15.12
CA TRP A 236 -11.08 -6.07 15.79
C TRP A 236 -11.76 -7.29 16.39
N GLN A 237 -12.53 -6.99 17.43
CA GLN A 237 -13.56 -7.86 18.00
C GLN A 237 -14.78 -6.97 18.22
N ALA A 238 -15.73 -7.05 17.30
CA ALA A 238 -16.94 -6.25 17.31
C ALA A 238 -18.14 -7.09 17.76
N ASN A 239 -18.96 -6.48 18.60
CA ASN A 239 -20.28 -6.98 18.96
C ASN A 239 -21.35 -6.11 18.30
N GLU A 240 -22.59 -6.58 18.21
CA GLU A 240 -23.72 -5.80 17.66
C GLU A 240 -23.74 -4.41 18.31
N VAL A 241 -23.57 -3.37 17.50
CA VAL A 241 -23.73 -2.00 17.99
C VAL A 241 -25.22 -1.72 17.91
N ALA A 242 -25.78 -1.20 19.01
CA ALA A 242 -27.18 -0.77 19.09
C ALA A 242 -27.43 0.48 18.22
N VAL A 243 -27.18 0.40 16.91
CA VAL A 243 -27.46 1.45 15.94
C VAL A 243 -28.96 1.52 15.64
N SER A 244 -29.72 0.47 15.99
CA SER A 244 -31.18 0.50 15.97
C SER A 244 -31.74 0.07 17.33
N LYS A 245 -32.63 0.90 17.89
CA LYS A 245 -33.50 0.55 19.03
C LYS A 245 -34.57 -0.46 18.60
N ALA A 246 -34.19 -1.56 17.95
CA ALA A 246 -35.09 -2.68 17.73
C ALA A 246 -35.25 -3.42 19.07
N PRO A 247 -36.47 -3.50 19.64
CA PRO A 247 -36.69 -4.20 20.88
C PRO A 247 -36.67 -5.72 20.60
N GLY A 248 -35.49 -6.32 20.66
CA GLY A 248 -35.32 -7.75 20.54
C GLY A 248 -34.06 -8.16 21.29
N ASN A 249 -34.21 -9.01 22.30
CA ASN A 249 -33.17 -9.49 23.20
C ASN A 249 -31.99 -10.15 22.44
N GLY A 250 -31.07 -9.40 21.82
CA GLY A 250 -29.78 -9.88 21.29
C GLY A 250 -29.77 -11.19 20.50
N ALA A 251 -30.91 -11.63 19.98
CA ALA A 251 -31.11 -12.98 19.46
C ALA A 251 -32.04 -12.97 18.25
N ILE A 252 -31.78 -13.88 17.33
CA ILE A 252 -32.53 -14.12 16.10
C ILE A 252 -33.58 -15.20 16.41
N PRO A 253 -34.89 -14.86 16.40
CA PRO A 253 -35.95 -15.80 16.74
C PRO A 253 -36.02 -17.01 15.79
N PRO A 254 -36.66 -18.12 16.21
CA PRO A 254 -36.88 -19.29 15.36
C PRO A 254 -37.58 -18.95 14.04
N GLY A 255 -37.04 -19.40 12.92
CA GLY A 255 -37.60 -19.23 11.58
C GLY A 255 -37.47 -17.81 10.98
N GLU A 256 -36.94 -16.85 11.73
CA GLU A 256 -36.82 -15.45 11.33
C GLU A 256 -35.45 -15.13 10.71
N THR A 257 -35.44 -14.07 9.90
CA THR A 257 -34.22 -13.44 9.38
C THR A 257 -34.01 -12.09 10.06
N ARG A 258 -32.80 -11.80 10.52
CA ARG A 258 -32.43 -10.50 11.09
C ARG A 258 -31.23 -9.90 10.37
N GLU A 259 -31.34 -8.59 10.14
CA GLU A 259 -30.21 -7.74 9.80
C GLU A 259 -29.43 -7.40 11.08
N ILE A 260 -28.14 -7.74 11.12
CA ILE A 260 -27.21 -7.44 12.20
C ILE A 260 -26.22 -6.39 11.70
N LYS A 261 -26.11 -5.26 12.42
CA LYS A 261 -25.20 -4.17 12.08
C LYS A 261 -24.09 -4.07 13.11
N LEU A 262 -22.87 -4.10 12.62
CA LEU A 262 -21.64 -4.06 13.38
C LEU A 262 -20.87 -2.82 12.95
N ARG A 263 -20.20 -2.18 13.91
CA ARG A 263 -19.25 -1.12 13.64
C ARG A 263 -17.90 -1.58 14.16
N VAL A 264 -16.92 -1.59 13.29
CA VAL A 264 -15.51 -1.82 13.60
C VAL A 264 -14.81 -0.47 13.48
N ASP A 265 -14.14 -0.02 14.54
CA ASP A 265 -13.31 1.18 14.49
C ASP A 265 -11.85 0.74 14.29
N MET A 266 -11.28 1.04 13.12
CA MET A 266 -9.87 0.77 12.81
C MET A 266 -9.03 1.99 13.19
N ALA A 267 -7.96 1.80 13.97
CA ALA A 267 -7.09 2.89 14.38
C ALA A 267 -6.18 3.31 13.21
N ASN A 268 -6.03 4.61 12.97
CA ASN A 268 -5.22 5.11 11.86
C ASN A 268 -3.71 5.18 12.18
N GLU A 269 -3.29 4.75 13.37
CA GLU A 269 -1.91 4.90 13.89
C GLU A 269 -0.86 4.08 13.12
N ARG A 270 -1.28 3.18 12.23
CA ARG A 270 -0.40 2.31 11.42
C ARG A 270 -0.50 2.61 9.92
N ILE A 271 -1.25 3.64 9.52
CA ILE A 271 -1.47 3.96 8.11
C ILE A 271 -0.21 4.57 7.48
N ASP A 272 0.58 5.30 8.26
CA ASP A 272 1.90 5.78 7.87
C ASP A 272 2.90 4.64 7.63
N ASP A 273 2.96 3.65 8.54
CA ASP A 273 3.76 2.42 8.34
C ASP A 273 3.37 1.71 7.03
N TRP A 274 2.07 1.53 6.80
CA TRP A 274 1.56 0.94 5.57
C TRP A 274 1.97 1.76 4.35
N PHE A 275 1.78 3.09 4.37
CA PHE A 275 2.08 3.94 3.23
C PHE A 275 3.58 3.93 2.89
N VAL A 276 4.45 3.90 3.89
CA VAL A 276 5.90 3.73 3.71
C VAL A 276 6.21 2.39 3.04
N SER A 277 5.59 1.30 3.49
CA SER A 277 5.74 -0.02 2.88
C SER A 277 5.20 -0.08 1.45
N HIS A 278 4.11 0.62 1.16
CA HIS A 278 3.48 0.72 -0.16
C HIS A 278 4.39 1.47 -1.12
N ALA A 279 4.84 2.67 -0.75
CA ALA A 279 5.74 3.49 -1.55
C ALA A 279 7.07 2.77 -1.84
N SER A 280 7.63 2.06 -0.85
CA SER A 280 8.88 1.30 -1.03
C SER A 280 8.75 0.04 -1.89
N GLN A 281 7.54 -0.50 -2.04
CA GLN A 281 7.23 -1.64 -2.91
C GLN A 281 6.69 -1.20 -4.28
N SER A 282 7.23 -0.11 -4.83
CA SER A 282 6.78 0.45 -6.10
C SER A 282 5.28 0.73 -6.14
N GLU A 283 4.73 1.23 -5.03
CA GLU A 283 3.31 1.55 -4.86
C GLU A 283 2.39 0.33 -4.98
N GLN A 284 2.90 -0.83 -4.59
CA GLN A 284 2.15 -2.06 -4.51
C GLN A 284 1.81 -2.39 -3.05
N THR A 285 0.59 -2.87 -2.86
CA THR A 285 0.14 -3.47 -1.61
C THR A 285 -0.41 -4.87 -1.88
N SER A 286 0.12 -5.84 -1.15
CA SER A 286 -0.53 -7.13 -0.90
C SER A 286 -1.33 -7.03 0.40
N GLY A 287 -2.62 -7.29 0.34
CA GLY A 287 -3.54 -7.17 1.46
C GLY A 287 -4.22 -8.49 1.79
N GLU A 288 -4.37 -8.75 3.09
CA GLU A 288 -5.00 -9.95 3.63
C GLU A 288 -6.07 -9.54 4.65
N ILE A 289 -7.27 -10.08 4.50
CA ILE A 289 -8.42 -9.83 5.37
C ILE A 289 -8.83 -11.15 6.02
N ASN A 290 -8.62 -11.29 7.33
CA ASN A 290 -9.03 -12.47 8.09
C ASN A 290 -10.35 -12.20 8.81
N LEU A 291 -11.33 -13.08 8.66
CA LEU A 291 -12.71 -12.87 9.13
C LEU A 291 -13.26 -14.09 9.85
N ARG A 292 -13.95 -13.89 10.97
CA ARG A 292 -14.69 -14.94 11.67
C ARG A 292 -15.91 -14.42 12.43
N LEU A 293 -17.02 -15.15 12.33
CA LEU A 293 -18.22 -14.95 13.13
C LEU A 293 -18.32 -16.03 14.21
N GLY A 294 -18.50 -15.64 15.47
CA GLY A 294 -18.67 -16.52 16.62
C GLY A 294 -20.08 -16.44 17.22
N PHE A 295 -20.67 -17.58 17.56
CA PHE A 295 -21.99 -17.70 18.19
C PHE A 295 -21.91 -18.56 19.45
N ASP A 296 -22.36 -18.04 20.59
CA ASP A 296 -22.40 -18.80 21.84
C ASP A 296 -23.79 -19.42 22.06
N ILE A 297 -24.00 -20.64 21.57
CA ILE A 297 -25.29 -21.35 21.65
C ILE A 297 -25.16 -22.53 22.61
N ALA A 298 -26.04 -22.60 23.61
CA ALA A 298 -26.08 -23.70 24.59
C ALA A 298 -24.70 -24.01 25.23
N GLU A 299 -23.99 -22.96 25.65
CA GLU A 299 -22.65 -23.01 26.26
C GLU A 299 -21.54 -23.59 25.33
N GLN A 300 -21.81 -23.68 24.04
CA GLN A 300 -20.84 -24.03 23.00
C GLN A 300 -20.57 -22.84 22.09
N ASN A 301 -19.31 -22.66 21.69
CA ASN A 301 -18.90 -21.64 20.74
C ASN A 301 -18.90 -22.25 19.33
N PHE A 302 -19.73 -21.70 18.45
CA PHE A 302 -19.80 -22.03 17.04
C PHE A 302 -19.13 -20.93 16.23
N GLN A 303 -18.22 -21.30 15.33
CA GLN A 303 -17.49 -20.33 14.52
C GLN A 303 -17.71 -20.55 13.03
N ILE A 304 -17.85 -19.45 12.29
CA ILE A 304 -17.94 -19.40 10.83
C ILE A 304 -16.75 -18.58 10.31
N PRO A 305 -15.87 -19.14 9.47
CA PRO A 305 -15.84 -20.55 9.06
C PRO A 305 -15.52 -21.53 10.20
N LYS A 306 -15.72 -22.83 9.95
CA LYS A 306 -15.56 -23.86 10.98
C LYS A 306 -14.12 -24.08 11.40
N ASN A 307 -13.18 -23.98 10.47
CA ASN A 307 -11.81 -24.48 10.65
C ASN A 307 -10.78 -23.40 10.99
N GLY A 308 -11.20 -22.18 11.28
CA GLY A 308 -10.31 -21.05 11.50
C GLY A 308 -10.98 -19.76 11.03
N ASP A 309 -10.17 -18.84 10.54
CA ASP A 309 -10.64 -17.61 9.91
C ASP A 309 -10.81 -17.83 8.39
N LEU A 310 -11.70 -17.06 7.77
CA LEU A 310 -11.72 -16.90 6.32
C LEU A 310 -10.66 -15.85 5.98
N SER A 311 -9.58 -16.27 5.32
CA SER A 311 -8.54 -15.37 4.84
C SER A 311 -8.84 -14.99 3.40
N CYS A 312 -8.88 -13.69 3.11
CA CYS A 312 -9.18 -13.15 1.79
C CYS A 312 -8.06 -12.22 1.33
N ASP A 313 -7.51 -12.52 0.15
CA ASP A 313 -6.41 -11.75 -0.43
C ASP A 313 -6.91 -10.71 -1.44
N PHE A 314 -6.25 -9.57 -1.44
CA PHE A 314 -6.43 -8.51 -2.43
C PHE A 314 -5.09 -7.84 -2.74
N SER A 315 -5.00 -7.23 -3.91
CA SER A 315 -3.87 -6.38 -4.27
C SER A 315 -4.34 -4.97 -4.61
N LEU A 316 -3.47 -4.01 -4.33
CA LEU A 316 -3.65 -2.60 -4.63
C LEU A 316 -2.38 -2.07 -5.28
N GLN A 317 -2.52 -1.41 -6.43
CA GLN A 317 -1.46 -0.74 -7.16
C GLN A 317 -1.89 0.72 -7.35
N THR A 318 -1.04 1.69 -6.99
CA THR A 318 -1.29 3.11 -7.30
C THR A 318 -0.30 3.63 -8.34
N GLY A 319 -0.50 4.85 -8.86
CA GLY A 319 0.38 5.52 -9.80
C GLY A 319 0.67 6.96 -9.38
N ILE A 320 1.20 7.15 -8.17
CA ILE A 320 1.50 8.45 -7.55
C ILE A 320 2.75 9.06 -8.21
N LEU A 321 3.85 8.31 -8.21
CA LEU A 321 5.16 8.76 -8.66
C LEU A 321 5.76 7.82 -9.69
N VAL A 322 5.55 6.50 -9.56
CA VAL A 322 6.06 5.51 -10.50
C VAL A 322 5.49 5.74 -11.91
N ASP A 323 6.37 5.87 -12.89
CA ASP A 323 6.02 6.08 -14.30
C ASP A 323 5.35 4.86 -14.95
N ASP A 324 4.42 5.13 -15.88
CA ASP A 324 3.72 4.13 -16.70
C ASP A 324 2.95 3.06 -15.89
N GLN A 325 2.60 3.37 -14.64
CA GLN A 325 1.85 2.49 -13.76
C GLN A 325 0.35 2.83 -13.79
N GLU A 326 -0.49 1.82 -14.03
CA GLU A 326 -1.94 1.97 -13.93
C GLU A 326 -2.40 1.65 -12.51
N THR A 327 -3.28 2.49 -11.99
CA THR A 327 -3.90 2.27 -10.70
C THR A 327 -4.92 1.14 -10.80
N ALA A 328 -4.82 0.16 -9.92
CA ALA A 328 -5.67 -1.02 -9.93
C ALA A 328 -5.90 -1.53 -8.51
N SER A 329 -7.05 -2.16 -8.28
CA SER A 329 -7.29 -2.92 -7.07
C SER A 329 -7.99 -4.21 -7.43
N GLU A 330 -7.39 -5.35 -7.11
CA GLU A 330 -7.88 -6.67 -7.48
C GLU A 330 -8.22 -7.48 -6.23
N PHE A 331 -9.25 -8.32 -6.34
CA PHE A 331 -9.61 -9.26 -5.28
C PHE A 331 -9.23 -10.65 -5.74
N GLU A 332 -8.36 -11.32 -5.00
CA GLU A 332 -7.65 -12.51 -5.46
C GLU A 332 -8.36 -13.81 -5.04
N GLY A 333 -9.09 -13.78 -3.92
CA GLY A 333 -9.90 -14.92 -3.48
C GLY A 333 -10.01 -14.98 -1.97
N CYS A 334 -10.63 -16.07 -1.47
CA CYS A 334 -10.54 -16.41 -0.05
C CYS A 334 -10.30 -17.90 0.13
N GLU A 335 -9.57 -18.24 1.18
CA GLU A 335 -9.33 -19.60 1.63
C GLU A 335 -9.67 -19.72 3.12
N GLU A 336 -10.20 -20.87 3.55
CA GLU A 336 -10.31 -21.14 4.99
C GLU A 336 -8.94 -21.53 5.49
N GLU A 337 -8.37 -20.78 6.44
CA GLU A 337 -7.17 -21.24 7.13
C GLU A 337 -7.50 -22.55 7.86
N SER A 338 -6.97 -23.67 7.37
CA SER A 338 -7.07 -24.92 8.11
C SER A 338 -6.08 -24.86 9.26
N LEU A 339 -6.54 -25.01 10.50
CA LEU A 339 -5.65 -25.25 11.65
C LEU A 339 -4.73 -26.44 11.32
N GLY A 340 -3.49 -26.13 10.93
CA GLY A 340 -2.48 -27.12 10.57
C GLY A 340 -2.18 -28.00 11.78
N LEU A 341 -2.79 -29.19 11.82
CA LEU A 341 -2.17 -30.30 12.53
C LEU A 341 -0.91 -30.63 11.74
N GLY A 342 0.23 -30.11 12.21
CA GLY A 342 1.53 -30.35 11.60
C GLY A 342 1.72 -31.83 11.31
N SER A 343 1.64 -32.19 10.03
CA SER A 343 2.06 -33.51 9.55
C SER A 343 3.58 -33.48 9.48
N GLY A 344 4.19 -33.91 10.58
CA GLY A 344 5.56 -34.36 10.57
C GLY A 344 5.72 -35.54 9.62
N ASP A 345 6.76 -35.42 8.81
CA ASP A 345 7.68 -36.46 8.37
C ASP A 345 7.63 -37.02 6.93
N SER A 346 8.84 -36.98 6.38
CA SER A 346 9.48 -37.87 5.40
C SER A 346 9.13 -37.73 3.91
N ASN A 347 10.00 -37.01 3.21
CA ASN A 347 10.28 -37.26 1.79
C ASN A 347 11.76 -37.61 1.63
N GLU A 348 12.11 -38.87 1.94
CA GLU A 348 13.29 -39.51 1.33
C GLU A 348 12.92 -39.89 -0.11
N SER A 349 13.36 -39.08 -1.06
CA SER A 349 13.23 -39.38 -2.49
C SER A 349 14.22 -40.46 -2.91
N ASN A 350 13.74 -41.71 -2.95
CA ASN A 350 14.32 -42.76 -3.78
C ASN A 350 13.87 -42.56 -5.23
N THR A 351 14.77 -42.10 -6.08
CA THR A 351 14.61 -42.18 -7.55
C THR A 351 15.69 -43.09 -8.12
N ILE A 352 15.27 -44.33 -8.41
CA ILE A 352 15.88 -45.18 -9.42
C ILE A 352 15.19 -44.83 -10.75
N ASN A 353 15.95 -44.44 -11.76
CA ASN A 353 15.65 -44.80 -13.14
C ASN A 353 16.93 -44.75 -13.98
N ASP A 354 17.30 -45.93 -14.46
CA ASP A 354 18.21 -46.18 -15.56
C ASP A 354 17.76 -45.46 -16.83
N THR A 355 18.71 -44.79 -17.49
CA THR A 355 18.85 -44.86 -18.95
C THR A 355 20.32 -44.62 -19.32
N ASP A 356 20.88 -45.61 -20.01
CA ASP A 356 22.07 -45.54 -20.86
C ASP A 356 22.09 -44.25 -21.70
N ASP A 357 23.24 -43.56 -21.80
CA ASP A 357 24.11 -43.69 -22.98
C ASP A 357 25.44 -42.88 -22.85
N LEU A 358 26.50 -43.51 -23.36
CA LEU A 358 27.78 -42.99 -23.90
C LEU A 358 28.86 -42.32 -23.02
N LEU A 359 29.86 -43.15 -22.72
CA LEU A 359 31.28 -43.00 -23.10
C LEU A 359 32.02 -41.69 -22.76
N GLN A 360 32.97 -41.78 -21.82
CA GLN A 360 34.40 -41.53 -22.10
C GLN A 360 35.34 -41.93 -20.94
N ASN A 361 35.99 -43.08 -21.14
CA ASN A 361 37.45 -43.31 -21.12
C ASN A 361 38.39 -42.74 -20.02
N LYS A 362 39.22 -43.69 -19.53
CA LYS A 362 40.60 -43.61 -19.00
C LYS A 362 40.77 -43.26 -17.52
N SER A 363 41.10 -44.21 -16.65
CA SER A 363 42.37 -44.95 -16.50
C SER A 363 43.43 -44.16 -15.73
N GLY A 364 43.90 -44.72 -14.61
CA GLY A 364 45.29 -44.59 -14.20
C GLY A 364 45.56 -44.17 -12.76
N ASP A 365 45.95 -45.17 -11.97
CA ASP A 365 46.97 -45.14 -10.92
C ASP A 365 46.70 -44.70 -9.46
N LYS A 366 47.16 -45.61 -8.59
CA LYS A 366 47.30 -45.57 -7.12
C LYS A 366 48.60 -44.83 -6.69
N PRO A 367 49.17 -45.04 -5.48
CA PRO A 367 48.86 -44.33 -4.24
C PRO A 367 50.13 -43.73 -3.57
N ASN A 368 49.98 -42.94 -2.50
CA ASN A 368 50.99 -42.79 -1.43
C ASN A 368 50.28 -42.18 -0.19
N SER A 369 50.22 -42.81 0.99
CA SER A 369 51.28 -42.93 2.02
C SER A 369 51.96 -41.58 2.29
N SER A 370 52.10 -41.07 3.52
CA SER A 370 52.01 -41.63 4.86
C SER A 370 52.06 -40.49 5.89
N ASP A 371 51.54 -40.78 7.08
CA ASP A 371 51.95 -40.35 8.42
C ASP A 371 52.82 -39.09 8.59
N ASN A 372 52.35 -38.20 9.47
CA ASN A 372 53.19 -37.84 10.62
C ASN A 372 52.35 -37.48 11.85
N SER A 373 52.59 -38.20 12.93
CA SER A 373 52.12 -37.85 14.28
C SER A 373 53.33 -37.68 15.18
N SER A 374 53.23 -36.73 16.12
CA SER A 374 53.64 -36.86 17.53
C SER A 374 54.55 -35.75 18.08
N THR A 375 54.22 -35.40 19.33
CA THR A 375 54.97 -34.67 20.37
C THR A 375 55.04 -33.14 20.22
N GLY A 376 54.61 -32.29 21.15
CA GLY A 376 54.30 -32.43 22.58
C GLY A 376 55.46 -31.98 23.45
N ASN A 377 55.42 -30.76 24.02
CA ASN A 377 55.66 -30.50 25.46
C ASN A 377 55.68 -29.00 25.89
N LEU A 378 54.96 -28.78 27.00
CA LEU A 378 55.28 -27.98 28.21
C LEU A 378 55.42 -26.45 28.13
N TYR A 379 54.51 -25.72 28.76
CA TYR A 379 54.58 -25.33 30.19
C TYR A 379 53.18 -25.11 30.79
#